data_AF-A0A1S3C8M5-F1
#
_entry.id   AF-A0A1S3C8M5-F1
#
_cell.length_a   1.000
_cell.length_b   1.000
_cell.length_c   1.000
_cell.angle_alpha   90.00
_cell.angle_beta   90.00
_cell.angle_gamma   90.00
#
_symmetry.space_group_name_H-M   'P 1'
#
loop_
_entity.id
_entity.type
_entity.pdbx_description
1 polymer ?
#
loop_
_entity_poly.entity_id
_entity_poly.type
_entity_poly.pdbx_seq_one_letter_code
_entity_poly.pdbx_strand_id
1 'polypeptide(L)' 'MGKPPISPENRPPLHRSDADDEDENVKQLNECSSFYLSLQDCLIKTNRNWKSCQAEVQALKSCSERRKSGQRK' A
#
# COMPACT_ATOMS: atom_id res chain seq x y z
N MET A 1 34.05 36.17 -14.67
CA MET A 1 33.78 34.71 -14.77
C MET A 1 33.03 34.31 -13.50
N GLY A 2 31.81 33.80 -13.43
CA GLY A 2 30.91 33.15 -14.39
C GLY A 2 30.44 31.82 -13.78
N LYS A 3 29.17 31.75 -13.30
CA LYS A 3 28.23 30.59 -13.35
C LYS A 3 26.98 30.85 -12.47
N PRO A 4 25.77 30.40 -12.89
CA PRO A 4 24.47 30.98 -12.50
C PRO A 4 23.86 30.35 -11.22
N PRO A 5 22.82 30.98 -10.62
CA PRO A 5 22.09 30.39 -9.50
C PRO A 5 21.38 29.12 -9.95
N ILE A 6 21.55 28.04 -9.18
CA ILE A 6 20.90 26.75 -9.42
C ILE A 6 19.39 26.97 -9.24
N SER A 7 18.67 26.98 -10.36
CA SER A 7 17.21 27.01 -10.41
C SER A 7 16.64 25.80 -9.66
N PRO A 8 15.59 25.94 -8.84
CA PRO A 8 15.00 24.85 -8.04
C PRO A 8 14.36 23.72 -8.88
N GLU A 9 14.41 23.78 -10.21
CA GLU A 9 13.68 22.91 -11.13
C GLU A 9 14.40 21.63 -11.56
N ASN A 10 15.61 21.36 -11.05
CA ASN A 10 16.34 20.13 -11.38
C ASN A 10 16.87 19.43 -10.13
N ARG A 11 15.96 19.11 -9.19
CA ARG A 11 16.21 18.01 -8.26
C ARG A 11 15.77 16.73 -8.98
N PRO A 12 16.64 15.74 -9.19
CA PRO A 12 16.16 14.40 -9.52
C PRO A 12 15.16 14.00 -8.42
N PRO A 13 14.04 13.33 -8.75
CA PRO A 13 13.10 12.85 -7.74
C PRO A 13 13.84 11.84 -6.85
N LEU A 14 14.43 12.34 -5.76
CA LEU A 14 15.35 11.62 -4.88
C LEU A 14 14.63 10.64 -3.96
N HIS A 15 13.31 10.51 -4.10
CA HIS A 15 12.50 9.53 -3.39
C HIS A 15 11.42 9.00 -4.33
N ARG A 16 11.82 8.27 -5.38
CA ARG A 16 11.01 7.12 -5.78
C ARG A 16 11.42 5.96 -4.87
N SER A 17 11.05 6.08 -3.60
CA SER A 17 11.08 4.96 -2.68
C SER A 17 10.06 3.96 -3.21
N ASP A 18 10.53 2.86 -3.78
CA ASP A 18 9.77 1.67 -4.22
C ASP A 18 9.07 0.95 -3.05
N ALA A 19 8.69 1.71 -2.01
CA ALA A 19 8.19 1.25 -0.73
C ALA A 19 6.90 1.98 -0.32
N ASP A 20 6.26 2.71 -1.26
CA ASP A 20 4.97 3.38 -1.07
C ASP A 20 3.94 2.99 -2.14
N ASP A 21 4.19 1.92 -2.93
CA ASP A 21 3.19 1.41 -3.89
C ASP A 21 2.28 0.32 -3.28
N GLU A 22 2.36 0.06 -1.97
CA GLU A 22 1.59 -1.02 -1.33
C GLU A 22 0.52 -0.52 -0.33
N ASP A 23 0.60 0.73 0.17
CA ASP A 23 -0.34 1.23 1.20
C ASP A 23 -1.35 2.31 0.73
N GLU A 24 -1.25 2.81 -0.51
CA GLU A 24 -2.30 3.64 -1.14
C GLU A 24 -3.52 2.80 -1.61
N ASN A 25 -3.61 1.52 -1.22
CA ASN A 25 -4.79 0.69 -1.50
C ASN A 25 -5.82 0.67 -0.37
N VAL A 26 -5.53 1.19 0.84
CA VAL A 26 -6.44 0.98 1.99
C VAL A 26 -7.75 1.73 1.85
N LYS A 27 -7.73 2.96 1.32
CA LYS A 27 -8.94 3.77 1.09
C LYS A 27 -9.82 3.25 -0.05
N GLN A 28 -9.23 2.54 -1.02
CA GLN A 28 -9.99 1.97 -2.13
C GLN A 28 -10.65 0.63 -1.80
N LEU A 29 -10.29 0.00 -0.69
CA LEU A 29 -10.78 -1.34 -0.38
C LEU A 29 -12.29 -1.39 -0.11
N ASN A 30 -12.96 -0.31 0.31
CA ASN A 30 -14.41 -0.27 0.62
C ASN A 30 -14.87 -1.55 1.37
N GLU A 31 -15.58 -2.47 0.71
CA GLU A 31 -16.02 -3.77 1.25
C GLU A 31 -14.87 -4.65 1.79
N CYS A 32 -13.69 -4.52 1.21
CA CYS A 32 -12.48 -5.23 1.63
C CYS A 32 -11.74 -4.54 2.79
N SER A 33 -12.13 -3.32 3.15
CA SER A 33 -11.48 -2.57 4.24
C SER A 33 -11.66 -3.27 5.59
N SER A 34 -12.77 -3.98 5.77
CA SER A 34 -13.01 -4.80 6.98
C SER A 34 -11.95 -5.89 7.14
N PHE A 35 -11.53 -6.55 6.05
CA PHE A 35 -10.47 -7.56 6.11
C PHE A 35 -9.10 -6.95 6.38
N TYR A 36 -8.85 -5.75 5.87
CA TYR A 36 -7.60 -5.02 6.15
C TYR A 36 -7.51 -4.57 7.61
N LEU A 37 -8.63 -4.14 8.21
CA LEU A 37 -8.69 -3.82 9.64
C LEU A 37 -8.47 -5.07 10.50
N SER A 38 -9.06 -6.21 10.14
CA SER A 38 -8.79 -7.49 10.81
C SER A 38 -7.32 -7.90 10.70
N LEU A 39 -6.71 -7.72 9.53
CA LEU A 39 -5.28 -7.98 9.34
C LEU A 39 -4.42 -7.06 10.22
N GLN A 40 -4.72 -5.76 10.28
CA GLN A 40 -4.02 -4.83 11.16
C GLN A 40 -4.12 -5.24 12.64
N ASP A 41 -5.32 -5.59 13.11
CA ASP A 41 -5.54 -6.06 14.47
C ASP A 41 -4.74 -7.34 14.77
N CYS A 42 -4.76 -8.30 13.83
CA CYS A 42 -3.94 -9.50 13.96
C CYS A 42 -2.45 -9.20 13.97
N LEU A 43 -1.96 -8.30 13.11
CA LEU A 43 -0.56 -7.87 13.09
C LEU A 43 -0.17 -7.22 14.43
N ILE A 44 -1.02 -6.39 15.03
CA ILE A 44 -0.77 -5.79 16.34
C ILE A 44 -0.63 -6.88 17.42
N LYS A 45 -1.53 -7.88 17.41
CA LYS A 45 -1.53 -8.98 18.38
C LYS A 45 -0.38 -9.96 18.20
N THR A 46 0.12 -10.12 16.98
CA THR A 46 1.14 -11.12 16.61
C THR A 46 2.52 -10.52 16.42
N ASN A 47 2.77 -9.31 16.93
CA ASN A 47 4.06 -8.62 16.81
C ASN A 47 4.48 -8.40 15.35
N ARG A 48 3.50 -8.05 14.50
CA ARG A 48 3.60 -7.84 13.05
C ARG A 48 3.93 -9.09 12.25
N ASN A 49 3.58 -10.27 12.78
CA ASN A 49 3.80 -11.55 12.09
C ASN A 49 2.64 -11.87 11.12
N TRP A 50 2.77 -11.41 9.88
CA TRP A 50 1.78 -11.66 8.84
C TRP A 50 1.53 -13.16 8.55
N LYS A 51 2.49 -14.04 8.86
CA LYS A 51 2.31 -15.50 8.71
C LYS A 51 1.32 -16.06 9.73
N SER A 52 1.25 -15.47 10.92
CA SER A 52 0.25 -15.84 11.93
C SER A 52 -1.15 -15.33 11.54
N CYS A 53 -1.21 -14.27 10.73
CA CYS A 53 -2.44 -13.67 10.20
C CYS A 53 -2.81 -14.17 8.80
N GLN A 54 -2.41 -15.41 8.47
CA GLN A 54 -2.55 -15.94 7.11
C GLN A 54 -4.01 -15.97 6.65
N ALA A 55 -4.95 -16.21 7.56
CA ALA A 55 -6.38 -16.19 7.28
C ALA A 55 -6.85 -14.80 6.84
N GLU A 56 -6.46 -13.76 7.57
CA GLU A 56 -6.78 -12.36 7.27
C GLU A 56 -6.13 -11.91 5.95
N VAL A 57 -4.87 -12.29 5.72
CA VAL A 57 -4.16 -12.02 4.47
C VAL A 57 -4.87 -12.67 3.27
N GLN A 58 -5.30 -13.93 3.41
CA GLN A 58 -5.97 -14.64 2.33
C GLN A 58 -7.37 -14.11 2.05
N ALA A 59 -8.13 -13.74 3.08
CA ALA A 59 -9.43 -13.10 2.95
C ALA A 59 -9.30 -11.73 2.26
N LEU A 60 -8.33 -10.91 2.68
CA LEU A 60 -8.03 -9.63 2.08
C LEU A 60 -7.65 -9.77 0.60
N LYS A 61 -6.74 -10.69 0.27
CA LYS A 61 -6.32 -10.96 -1.11
C LYS A 61 -7.49 -11.37 -2.00
N SER A 62 -8.32 -12.30 -1.52
CA SER A 62 -9.50 -12.79 -2.24
C SER A 62 -10.50 -11.67 -2.51
N CYS A 63 -10.69 -10.77 -1.56
CA CYS A 63 -11.57 -9.62 -1.73
C CYS A 63 -11.00 -8.61 -2.74
N SER A 64 -9.70 -8.29 -2.63
CA SER A 64 -9.02 -7.38 -3.54
C SER A 64 -8.99 -7.89 -4.99
N GLU A 65 -8.83 -9.20 -5.21
CA GLU A 65 -8.87 -9.82 -6.54
C GLU A 65 -10.25 -9.73 -7.20
N ARG A 66 -11.33 -9.91 -6.42
CA ARG A 66 -12.71 -9.71 -6.90
C ARG A 66 -12.96 -8.27 -7.34
N ARG A 67 -12.45 -7.30 -6.58
CA ARG A 67 -12.54 -5.87 -6.94
C ARG A 67 -11.74 -5.56 -8.21
N LYS A 68 -10.50 -6.06 -8.34
CA LYS A 68 -9.65 -5.84 -9.54
C LYS A 68 -10.28 -6.41 -10.81
N SER A 69 -11.02 -7.50 -10.72
CA SER A 69 -11.74 -8.09 -11.86
C SER A 69 -13.08 -7.38 -12.16
N GLY A 70 -13.76 -6.85 -11.14
CA GLY A 70 -14.99 -6.06 -11.31
C GLY A 70 -14.78 -4.64 -11.87
N GLN A 71 -13.62 -4.03 -11.64
CA GLN A 71 -13.30 -2.67 -12.13
C GLN A 71 -12.91 -2.61 -13.63
N ARG A 72 -12.82 -3.76 -14.32
CA ARG A 72 -12.46 -3.87 -15.74
C ARG A 72 -13.66 -4.01 -16.70
N LYS A 73 -14.88 -3.68 -16.25
CA LYS A 73 -16.09 -3.71 -17.09
C LYS A 73 -16.70 -2.31 -17.23
#